data_AF-A0A074LN54-F1
#
_entry.id   AF-A0A074LN54-F1
#
_cell.length_a   1.000
_cell.length_b   1.000
_cell.length_c   1.000
_cell.angle_alpha   90.00
_cell.angle_beta   90.00
_cell.angle_gamma   90.00
#
_symmetry.space_group_name_H-M   'P 1'
#
loop_
_entity.id
_entity.type
_entity.pdbx_description
1 polymer ?
#
loop_
_entity_poly.entity_id
_entity_poly.type
_entity_poly.pdbx_seq_one_letter_code
_entity_poly.pdbx_strand_id
1 'polypeptide(L)'
;MAFLSDWLRGLILVIFLAVVLDMILPNNVFQRYAKLVMGLLIILIMLTPVLKLSGKSIYEMDFTLDSLLSGGNSHSANLPSLEEIQQESAQISQQNQLLTAEAWKSGITENVKEIVEQDKPGLTVDRVEVKYTQNAQGQPEKLDGLTVTLKTRTDPDTVSSIEDVRPVIIGKSEGDADAEPALSQADRRRAETGSAIRTQIAAEYKLPASKVLVVWRDS
;
A
#
# COMPACT_ATOMS: atom_id res chain seq x y z
N MET A 1 1.97 -10.48 -64.77
CA MET A 1 2.79 -9.43 -65.42
C MET A 1 2.08 -8.09 -65.54
N ALA A 2 0.83 -8.03 -66.03
CA ALA A 2 0.08 -6.78 -66.17
C ALA A 2 -0.09 -6.00 -64.84
N PHE A 3 -0.48 -6.68 -63.75
CA PHE A 3 -0.67 -6.04 -62.45
C PHE A 3 0.54 -5.21 -61.97
N LEU A 4 1.75 -5.76 -62.04
CA LEU A 4 2.94 -5.07 -61.54
C LEU A 4 3.31 -3.89 -62.44
N SER A 5 3.10 -4.02 -63.76
CA SER A 5 3.25 -2.94 -64.72
C SER A 5 2.24 -1.81 -64.47
N ASP A 6 0.97 -2.14 -64.26
CA ASP A 6 -0.10 -1.16 -64.03
C ASP A 6 0.05 -0.46 -62.69
N TRP A 7 0.42 -1.19 -61.63
CA TRP A 7 0.78 -0.62 -60.34
C TRP A 7 1.98 0.32 -60.45
N LEU A 8 3.04 -0.09 -61.14
CA LEU A 8 4.25 0.72 -61.30
C LEU A 8 3.96 2.00 -62.09
N ARG A 9 3.12 1.95 -63.14
CA ARG A 9 2.65 3.13 -63.87
C ARG A 9 1.89 4.10 -62.95
N GLY A 10 0.98 3.57 -62.11
CA GLY A 10 0.27 4.37 -61.12
C GLY A 10 1.19 5.00 -60.08
N LEU A 11 2.17 4.24 -59.59
CA LEU A 11 3.17 4.74 -58.63
C LEU A 11 4.03 5.86 -59.23
N ILE A 12 4.51 5.69 -60.47
CA ILE A 12 5.29 6.73 -61.17
C ILE A 12 4.46 8.01 -61.31
N LEU A 13 3.18 7.89 -61.65
CA LEU A 13 2.26 9.04 -61.75
C LEU A 13 2.11 9.76 -60.40
N VAL A 14 1.95 9.00 -59.30
CA VAL A 14 1.84 9.56 -57.95
C VAL A 14 3.14 10.24 -57.53
N ILE A 15 4.30 9.64 -57.80
CA ILE A 15 5.60 10.25 -57.50
C ILE A 15 5.78 11.54 -58.30
N PHE A 16 5.40 11.55 -59.58
CA PHE A 16 5.47 12.75 -60.40
C PHE A 16 4.58 13.87 -59.84
N LEU A 17 3.34 13.53 -59.46
CA LEU A 17 2.44 14.47 -58.79
C LEU A 17 3.01 14.96 -57.45
N ALA A 18 3.63 14.08 -56.66
CA ALA A 18 4.25 14.42 -55.40
C ALA A 18 5.40 15.42 -55.56
N VAL A 19 6.23 15.27 -56.60
CA VAL A 19 7.31 16.22 -56.92
C VAL A 19 6.74 17.58 -57.32
N VAL A 20 5.69 17.61 -58.14
CA VAL A 20 5.01 18.87 -58.51
C VAL A 20 4.41 19.55 -57.27
N LEU A 21 3.75 18.79 -56.40
CA LEU A 21 3.18 19.29 -55.15
C LEU A 21 4.27 19.81 -54.20
N ASP A 22 5.42 19.14 -54.12
CA ASP A 22 6.53 19.59 -53.28
C ASP A 22 7.11 20.93 -53.76
N MET A 23 7.13 21.15 -55.09
CA MET A 23 7.61 22.39 -55.69
C MET A 23 6.62 23.56 -55.53
N ILE A 24 5.32 23.26 -55.51
CA ILE A 24 4.27 24.26 -55.24
C ILE A 24 4.23 24.64 -53.76
N LEU A 25 4.64 23.73 -52.87
CA LEU A 25 4.58 23.98 -51.44
C LEU A 25 5.60 25.06 -51.03
N PRO A 26 5.14 26.17 -50.41
CA PRO A 26 6.05 27.20 -49.94
C PRO A 26 6.92 26.67 -48.80
N ASN A 27 8.16 27.17 -48.71
CA ASN A 27 9.11 26.78 -47.67
C ASN A 27 8.69 27.28 -46.29
N ASN A 28 7.78 26.54 -45.65
CA ASN A 28 7.22 26.85 -44.36
C ASN A 28 7.30 25.66 -43.40
N VAL A 29 6.91 25.91 -42.16
CA VAL A 29 6.79 24.88 -41.12
C VAL A 29 5.83 23.75 -41.53
N PHE A 30 4.80 24.00 -42.35
CA PHE A 30 3.87 22.97 -42.82
C PHE A 30 4.45 22.05 -43.90
N GLN A 31 5.44 22.49 -44.67
CA GLN A 31 6.08 21.68 -45.71
C GLN A 31 6.76 20.45 -45.16
N ARG A 32 7.42 20.55 -43.99
CA ARG A 32 8.06 19.38 -43.35
C ARG A 32 7.03 18.30 -42.98
N TYR A 33 5.84 18.70 -42.55
CA TYR A 33 4.77 17.77 -42.22
C TYR A 33 4.11 17.20 -43.47
N ALA A 34 3.88 18.03 -44.49
CA ALA A 34 3.37 17.57 -45.78
C ALA A 34 4.32 16.57 -46.46
N LYS A 35 5.64 16.83 -46.44
CA LYS A 35 6.68 15.91 -46.93
C LYS A 35 6.65 14.56 -46.23
N LEU A 36 6.46 14.57 -44.90
CA LEU A 36 6.34 13.34 -44.11
C LEU A 36 5.11 12.54 -44.53
N VAL A 37 3.95 13.19 -44.64
CA VAL A 37 2.71 12.52 -45.05
C VAL A 37 2.80 11.99 -46.49
N MET A 38 3.37 12.77 -47.41
CA MET A 38 3.57 12.33 -48.81
C MET A 38 4.54 11.13 -48.89
N GLY A 39 5.63 11.15 -48.12
CA GLY A 39 6.53 10.00 -48.01
C GLY A 39 5.83 8.76 -47.45
N LEU A 40 4.99 8.93 -46.42
CA LEU A 40 4.19 7.84 -45.87
C LEU A 40 3.21 7.26 -46.90
N LEU A 41 2.53 8.11 -47.68
CA LEU A 41 1.62 7.67 -48.75
C LEU A 41 2.37 6.87 -49.83
N ILE A 42 3.56 7.32 -50.23
CA ILE A 42 4.39 6.59 -51.20
C ILE A 42 4.80 5.22 -50.66
N ILE A 43 5.22 5.15 -49.39
CA ILE A 43 5.55 3.87 -48.73
C ILE A 43 4.34 2.94 -48.71
N LEU A 44 3.14 3.46 -48.41
CA LEU A 44 1.91 2.66 -48.37
C LEU A 44 1.56 2.09 -49.75
N ILE A 45 1.70 2.89 -50.81
CA ILE A 45 1.48 2.45 -52.19
C ILE A 45 2.55 1.42 -52.60
N MET A 46 3.79 1.60 -52.16
CA MET A 46 4.90 0.64 -52.31
C MET A 46 4.64 -0.69 -51.61
N LEU A 47 3.94 -0.68 -50.50
CA LEU A 47 3.62 -1.87 -49.72
C LEU A 47 2.54 -2.75 -50.40
N THR A 48 1.70 -2.17 -51.25
CA THR A 48 0.60 -2.88 -51.93
C THR A 48 1.02 -4.16 -52.67
N PRO A 49 2.02 -4.15 -53.58
CA PRO A 49 2.46 -5.38 -54.25
C PRO A 49 3.07 -6.38 -53.27
N VAL A 50 3.79 -5.93 -52.24
CA VAL A 50 4.39 -6.80 -51.20
C VAL A 50 3.29 -7.59 -50.50
N LEU A 51 2.20 -6.92 -50.12
CA LEU A 51 1.07 -7.56 -49.45
C LEU A 51 0.30 -8.51 -50.36
N LYS A 52 0.10 -8.12 -51.64
CA LYS A 52 -0.53 -9.02 -52.63
C LYS A 52 0.27 -10.30 -52.85
N LEU A 53 1.60 -10.26 -52.79
CA LEU A 53 2.44 -11.46 -52.86
C LEU A 53 2.24 -12.38 -51.65
N SER A 54 1.88 -11.83 -50.49
CA SER A 54 1.49 -12.58 -49.30
C SER A 54 0.02 -13.04 -49.30
N GLY A 55 -0.74 -12.78 -50.37
CA GLY A 55 -2.17 -13.11 -50.44
C GLY A 55 -3.05 -12.26 -49.52
N LYS A 56 -2.53 -11.14 -49.00
CA LYS A 56 -3.24 -10.26 -48.06
C LYS A 56 -3.52 -8.91 -48.70
N SER A 57 -4.71 -8.36 -48.48
CA SER A 57 -5.05 -6.99 -48.88
C SER A 57 -4.91 -6.02 -47.70
N ILE A 58 -4.51 -4.77 -47.97
CA ILE A 58 -4.55 -3.69 -46.95
C ILE A 58 -5.97 -3.51 -46.42
N TYR A 59 -6.98 -3.68 -47.28
CA TYR A 59 -8.39 -3.52 -46.93
C TYR A 59 -8.95 -4.66 -46.08
N GLU A 60 -8.27 -5.81 -46.03
CA GLU A 60 -8.65 -6.98 -45.23
C GLU A 60 -7.84 -7.05 -43.93
N MET A 61 -6.84 -6.17 -43.77
CA MET A 61 -6.08 -6.08 -42.53
C MET A 61 -6.89 -5.32 -41.49
N ASP A 62 -7.40 -6.06 -40.52
CA ASP A 62 -7.87 -5.46 -39.28
C ASP A 62 -6.65 -5.03 -38.44
N PHE A 63 -6.43 -3.72 -38.35
CA PHE A 63 -5.39 -3.08 -37.53
C PHE A 63 -5.93 -2.69 -36.14
N THR A 64 -6.98 -3.35 -35.64
CA THR A 64 -7.42 -3.16 -34.26
C THR A 64 -6.27 -3.45 -33.29
N LEU A 65 -6.19 -2.66 -32.22
CA LEU A 65 -5.19 -2.89 -31.17
C LEU A 65 -5.30 -4.32 -30.60
N ASP A 66 -6.52 -4.86 -30.54
CA ASP A 66 -6.78 -6.21 -30.07
C ASP A 66 -6.19 -7.29 -30.99
N SER A 67 -6.27 -7.13 -32.32
CA SER A 67 -5.66 -8.06 -33.26
C SER A 67 -4.13 -7.95 -33.29
N LEU A 68 -3.57 -6.77 -33.00
CA LEU A 68 -2.12 -6.56 -32.93
C LEU A 68 -1.52 -7.11 -31.64
N LEU A 69 -2.24 -6.98 -30.53
CA LEU A 69 -1.86 -7.55 -29.23
C LEU A 69 -2.04 -9.07 -29.22
N SER A 70 -3.04 -9.59 -29.91
CA SER A 70 -3.36 -11.02 -29.97
C SER A 70 -2.68 -11.77 -31.13
N GLY A 71 -2.32 -11.08 -32.21
CA GLY A 71 -1.79 -11.67 -33.46
C GLY A 71 -0.27 -11.63 -33.59
N GLY A 72 0.43 -11.05 -32.61
CA GLY A 72 1.89 -11.01 -32.55
C GLY A 72 2.47 -12.30 -31.97
N ASN A 73 2.64 -13.30 -32.83
CA ASN A 73 3.31 -14.59 -32.57
C ASN A 73 2.51 -15.63 -31.75
N SER A 74 2.42 -16.81 -32.33
CA SER A 74 2.05 -18.12 -31.76
C SER A 74 3.02 -18.63 -30.67
N HIS A 75 3.62 -17.69 -29.92
CA HIS A 75 4.19 -17.90 -28.61
C HIS A 75 3.39 -17.04 -27.64
N SER A 76 2.09 -17.33 -27.55
CA SER A 76 1.22 -16.85 -26.49
C SER A 76 1.76 -17.45 -25.18
N ALA A 77 2.83 -16.84 -24.66
CA ALA A 77 3.07 -16.83 -23.23
C ALA A 77 1.72 -16.46 -22.62
N ASN A 78 1.25 -17.32 -21.72
CA ASN A 78 -0.05 -17.27 -21.07
C ASN A 78 -0.25 -15.91 -20.41
N LEU A 79 -0.63 -14.90 -21.19
CA LEU A 79 -0.85 -13.55 -20.73
C LEU A 79 -2.17 -13.62 -19.97
N PRO A 80 -2.16 -13.31 -18.67
CA PRO A 80 -3.38 -13.36 -17.88
C PRO A 80 -4.39 -12.40 -18.49
N SER A 81 -5.65 -12.83 -18.50
CA SER A 81 -6.78 -12.01 -18.89
C SER A 81 -6.88 -10.78 -17.99
N LEU A 82 -7.50 -9.72 -18.51
CA LEU A 82 -7.73 -8.50 -17.73
C LEU A 82 -8.51 -8.79 -16.42
N GLU A 83 -9.40 -9.78 -16.45
CA GLU A 83 -10.17 -10.23 -15.29
C GLU A 83 -9.28 -10.90 -14.24
N GLU A 84 -8.35 -11.77 -14.65
CA GLU A 84 -7.36 -12.39 -13.76
C GLU A 84 -6.44 -11.33 -13.12
N ILE A 85 -5.98 -10.34 -13.89
CA ILE A 85 -5.13 -9.24 -13.38
C ILE A 85 -5.89 -8.43 -12.33
N GLN A 86 -7.18 -8.12 -12.56
CA GLN A 86 -7.99 -7.38 -11.60
C GLN A 86 -8.22 -8.18 -10.32
N GLN A 87 -8.50 -9.47 -10.44
CA GLN A 87 -8.69 -10.35 -9.29
C GLN A 87 -7.40 -10.50 -8.47
N GLU A 88 -6.27 -10.69 -9.12
CA GLU A 88 -4.95 -10.78 -8.49
C GLU A 88 -4.59 -9.45 -7.79
N SER A 89 -4.84 -8.31 -8.44
CA SER A 89 -4.61 -6.98 -7.85
C SER A 89 -5.44 -6.78 -6.57
N ALA A 90 -6.71 -7.19 -6.58
CA ALA A 90 -7.58 -7.08 -5.41
C ALA A 90 -7.07 -7.97 -4.25
N GLN A 91 -6.63 -9.20 -4.55
CA GLN A 91 -6.06 -10.11 -3.54
C GLN A 91 -4.77 -9.56 -2.94
N ILE A 92 -3.86 -9.07 -3.79
CA ILE A 92 -2.59 -8.47 -3.36
C ILE A 92 -2.85 -7.23 -2.49
N SER A 93 -3.82 -6.39 -2.87
CA SER A 93 -4.21 -5.22 -2.09
C SER A 93 -4.68 -5.60 -0.69
N GLN A 94 -5.58 -6.59 -0.58
CA GLN A 94 -6.07 -7.08 0.71
C GLN A 94 -4.96 -7.69 1.57
N GLN A 95 -4.07 -8.48 0.96
CA GLN A 95 -2.94 -9.08 1.67
C GLN A 95 -1.98 -8.00 2.20
N ASN A 96 -1.64 -7.01 1.37
CA ASN A 96 -0.78 -5.89 1.76
C ASN A 96 -1.39 -5.05 2.89
N GLN A 97 -2.71 -4.84 2.90
CA GLN A 97 -3.40 -4.14 3.99
C GLN A 97 -3.20 -4.87 5.34
N LEU A 98 -3.39 -6.19 5.35
CA LEU A 98 -3.21 -7.00 6.57
C LEU A 98 -1.76 -6.98 7.07
N LEU A 99 -0.80 -7.20 6.16
CA LEU A 99 0.63 -7.19 6.50
C LEU A 99 1.09 -5.83 7.02
N THR A 100 0.62 -4.74 6.41
CA THR A 100 0.96 -3.37 6.84
C THR A 100 0.40 -3.08 8.23
N ALA A 101 -0.85 -3.47 8.50
CA ALA A 101 -1.48 -3.28 9.80
C ALA A 101 -0.76 -4.06 10.91
N GLU A 102 -0.31 -5.29 10.64
CA GLU A 102 0.44 -6.10 11.58
C GLU A 102 1.85 -5.56 11.84
N ALA A 103 2.58 -5.22 10.79
CA ALA A 103 3.91 -4.62 10.89
C ALA A 103 3.87 -3.30 11.69
N TRP A 104 2.86 -2.48 11.45
CA TRP A 104 2.67 -1.23 12.17
C TRP A 104 2.37 -1.45 13.66
N LYS A 105 1.49 -2.41 14.00
CA LYS A 105 1.23 -2.81 15.40
C LYS A 105 2.49 -3.34 16.10
N SER A 106 3.25 -4.17 15.41
CA SER A 106 4.51 -4.72 15.95
C SER A 106 5.51 -3.61 16.21
N GLY A 107 5.70 -2.69 15.26
CA GLY A 107 6.59 -1.54 15.43
C GLY A 107 6.20 -0.66 16.62
N ILE A 108 4.90 -0.40 16.83
CA ILE A 108 4.43 0.33 18.02
C ILE A 108 4.73 -0.46 19.30
N THR A 109 4.47 -1.77 19.29
CA THR A 109 4.70 -2.64 20.46
C THR A 109 6.17 -2.68 20.85
N GLU A 110 7.07 -2.79 19.87
CA GLU A 110 8.51 -2.80 20.07
C GLU A 110 9.02 -1.45 20.61
N ASN A 111 8.60 -0.33 20.01
CA ASN A 111 8.94 1.01 20.53
C ASN A 111 8.43 1.22 21.96
N VAL A 112 7.21 0.78 22.28
CA VAL A 112 6.66 0.88 23.64
C VAL A 112 7.46 0.03 24.62
N LYS A 113 7.90 -1.16 24.20
CA LYS A 113 8.74 -2.04 25.01
C LYS A 113 10.10 -1.38 25.28
N GLU A 114 10.73 -0.80 24.27
CA GLU A 114 12.02 -0.10 24.41
C GLU A 114 11.92 1.07 25.38
N ILE A 115 10.91 1.94 25.24
CA ILE A 115 10.69 3.08 26.14
C ILE A 115 10.50 2.62 27.60
N VAL A 116 9.72 1.56 27.82
CA VAL A 116 9.44 1.06 29.18
C VAL A 116 10.65 0.37 29.80
N GLU A 117 11.39 -0.42 29.02
CA GLU A 117 12.54 -1.20 29.51
C GLU A 117 13.80 -0.33 29.70
N GLN A 118 13.97 0.73 28.91
CA GLN A 118 15.11 1.65 29.02
C GLN A 118 14.99 2.61 30.20
N ASP A 119 13.79 3.14 30.48
CA ASP A 119 13.62 4.16 31.53
C ASP A 119 13.42 3.59 32.95
N LYS A 120 12.99 2.32 33.08
CA LYS A 120 12.79 1.69 34.40
C LYS A 120 13.29 0.25 34.44
N PRO A 121 14.56 0.01 34.81
CA PRO A 121 15.07 -1.34 35.01
C PRO A 121 14.32 -2.03 36.15
N GLY A 122 13.38 -2.93 35.80
CA GLY A 122 12.52 -3.64 36.76
C GLY A 122 11.07 -3.86 36.28
N LEU A 123 10.65 -3.23 35.19
CA LEU A 123 9.33 -3.45 34.57
C LEU A 123 9.47 -4.14 33.21
N THR A 124 8.50 -4.99 32.87
CA THR A 124 8.35 -5.60 31.54
C THR A 124 6.96 -5.33 30.99
N VAL A 125 6.88 -5.16 29.67
CA VAL A 125 5.61 -5.02 28.96
C VAL A 125 5.08 -6.42 28.63
N ASP A 126 3.86 -6.72 29.09
CA ASP A 126 3.22 -8.03 28.88
C ASP A 126 2.25 -8.04 27.70
N ARG A 127 1.55 -6.92 27.47
CA ARG A 127 0.64 -6.77 26.33
C ARG A 127 0.50 -5.31 25.92
N VAL A 128 0.50 -5.06 24.62
CA VAL A 128 0.16 -3.76 24.02
C VAL A 128 -1.03 -3.94 23.10
N GLU A 129 -2.15 -3.30 23.41
CA GLU A 129 -3.31 -3.23 22.52
C GLU A 129 -3.35 -1.86 21.82
N VAL A 130 -3.35 -1.90 20.50
CA VAL A 130 -3.29 -0.73 19.61
C VAL A 130 -4.66 -0.53 18.96
N LYS A 131 -5.32 0.59 19.26
CA LYS A 131 -6.56 1.03 18.59
C LYS A 131 -6.24 2.12 17.58
N TYR A 132 -6.69 1.96 16.34
CA TYR A 132 -6.37 2.87 15.24
C TYR A 132 -7.52 3.00 14.24
N THR A 133 -7.53 4.14 13.53
CA THR A 133 -8.42 4.40 12.41
C THR A 133 -7.72 4.08 11.09
N GLN A 134 -8.47 3.50 10.16
CA GLN A 134 -8.01 3.15 8.81
C GLN A 134 -8.35 4.27 7.81
N ASN A 135 -7.49 4.50 6.82
CA ASN A 135 -7.75 5.40 5.70
C ASN A 135 -8.70 4.77 4.66
N ALA A 136 -9.01 5.51 3.58
CA ALA A 136 -9.84 5.03 2.46
C ALA A 136 -9.26 3.77 1.75
N GLN A 137 -8.00 3.44 2.00
CA GLN A 137 -7.31 2.25 1.48
C GLN A 137 -7.18 1.14 2.53
N GLY A 138 -7.90 1.22 3.65
CA GLY A 138 -7.89 0.21 4.72
C GLY A 138 -6.59 0.15 5.53
N GLN A 139 -5.65 1.07 5.30
CA GLN A 139 -4.36 1.12 5.98
C GLN A 139 -4.43 1.95 7.26
N PRO A 140 -3.64 1.62 8.30
CA PRO A 140 -3.58 2.43 9.52
C PRO A 140 -3.09 3.85 9.25
N GLU A 141 -3.91 4.85 9.55
CA GLU A 141 -3.58 6.27 9.34
C GLU A 141 -3.31 7.00 10.65
N LYS A 142 -4.12 6.72 11.66
CA LYS A 142 -4.06 7.44 12.94
C LYS A 142 -4.23 6.48 14.10
N LEU A 143 -3.32 6.60 15.06
CA LEU A 143 -3.44 5.92 16.34
C LEU A 143 -4.53 6.64 17.16
N ASP A 144 -5.50 5.89 17.66
CA ASP A 144 -6.61 6.41 18.46
C ASP A 144 -6.43 6.14 19.95
N GLY A 145 -5.78 5.04 20.32
CA GLY A 145 -5.54 4.73 21.72
C GLY A 145 -4.59 3.56 21.90
N LEU A 146 -3.88 3.59 23.02
CA LEU A 146 -2.91 2.56 23.36
C LEU A 146 -3.21 2.05 24.77
N THR A 147 -3.37 0.74 24.91
CA THR A 147 -3.50 0.09 26.22
C THR A 147 -2.26 -0.74 26.48
N VAL A 148 -1.49 -0.38 27.51
CA VAL A 148 -0.23 -1.05 27.86
C VAL A 148 -0.42 -1.77 29.19
N THR A 149 -0.21 -3.08 29.18
CA THR A 149 -0.22 -3.91 30.40
C THR A 149 1.22 -4.16 30.85
N LEU A 150 1.52 -3.78 32.09
CA LEU A 150 2.85 -3.88 32.69
C LEU A 150 2.89 -5.02 33.72
N LYS A 151 4.03 -5.70 33.81
CA LYS A 151 4.40 -6.66 34.85
C LYS A 151 5.68 -6.21 35.54
N THR A 152 5.82 -6.57 36.81
CA THR A 152 7.09 -6.40 37.54
C THR A 152 8.01 -7.57 37.19
N ARG A 153 9.28 -7.27 36.90
CA ARG A 153 10.31 -8.29 36.71
C ARG A 153 10.60 -8.91 38.08
N THR A 154 10.15 -10.14 38.29
CA THR A 154 10.56 -10.94 39.45
C THR A 154 11.73 -11.81 39.00
N ASP A 155 12.91 -11.54 39.56
CA ASP A 155 14.10 -12.38 39.38
C ASP A 155 13.83 -13.75 40.06
N PRO A 156 14.13 -14.91 39.44
CA PRO A 156 13.82 -16.21 40.04
C PRO A 156 14.57 -16.55 41.34
N ASP A 157 15.57 -15.76 41.75
CA ASP A 157 16.52 -16.12 42.81
C ASP A 157 16.39 -15.30 44.10
N THR A 158 15.20 -14.79 44.45
CA THR A 158 14.99 -14.32 45.82
C THR A 158 13.64 -14.74 46.36
N VAL A 159 13.66 -15.89 47.04
CA VAL A 159 12.63 -16.31 47.98
C VAL A 159 12.46 -15.20 49.02
N SER A 160 11.30 -14.54 49.05
CA SER A 160 10.81 -13.93 50.28
C SER A 160 9.30 -14.03 50.36
N SER A 161 8.89 -14.78 51.39
CA SER A 161 7.59 -14.95 52.03
C SER A 161 6.34 -14.33 51.39
N ILE A 162 5.44 -15.26 51.10
CA ILE A 162 3.98 -15.14 51.10
C ILE A 162 3.49 -14.26 52.27
N GLU A 163 2.56 -13.35 52.00
CA GLU A 163 1.63 -12.84 53.01
C GLU A 163 0.19 -12.92 52.47
N ASP A 164 -0.70 -13.42 53.32
CA ASP A 164 -1.99 -14.02 53.01
C ASP A 164 -3.11 -13.07 52.53
N VAL A 165 -4.06 -13.71 51.84
CA VAL A 165 -5.29 -13.25 51.18
C VAL A 165 -6.29 -12.48 52.07
N ARG A 166 -7.06 -11.55 51.50
CA ARG A 166 -8.49 -11.35 51.86
C ARG A 166 -9.39 -11.14 50.63
N PRO A 167 -10.46 -11.94 50.43
CA PRO A 167 -11.46 -11.66 49.42
C PRO A 167 -12.48 -10.62 49.94
N VAL A 168 -12.89 -9.68 49.09
CA VAL A 168 -13.97 -8.72 49.41
C VAL A 168 -15.25 -9.17 48.72
N ILE A 169 -16.20 -9.66 49.52
CA ILE A 169 -17.61 -9.84 49.15
C ILE A 169 -18.31 -8.48 49.35
N ILE A 170 -18.97 -7.99 48.29
CA ILE A 170 -19.80 -6.78 48.33
C ILE A 170 -21.23 -7.19 48.67
N GLY A 171 -21.75 -6.72 49.81
CA GLY A 171 -23.11 -6.98 50.28
C GLY A 171 -23.48 -6.24 51.58
N LYS A 172 -23.66 -4.92 51.49
CA LYS A 172 -24.47 -3.98 52.33
C LYS A 172 -24.98 -4.46 53.71
N SER A 173 -24.49 -3.85 54.79
CA SER A 173 -25.33 -3.33 55.90
C SER A 173 -24.51 -2.40 56.81
N GLU A 174 -25.20 -1.42 57.38
CA GLU A 174 -24.78 -0.23 58.12
C GLU A 174 -23.88 -0.44 59.34
N GLY A 175 -23.09 0.59 59.68
CA GLY A 175 -22.66 0.86 61.06
C GLY A 175 -21.18 1.13 61.26
N ASP A 176 -20.88 2.35 61.73
CA ASP A 176 -19.69 2.78 62.48
C ASP A 176 -18.37 3.12 61.76
N ALA A 177 -18.20 4.45 61.62
CA ALA A 177 -17.11 5.28 62.14
C ALA A 177 -15.63 4.88 61.94
N ASP A 178 -14.92 5.84 61.34
CA ASP A 178 -13.50 6.17 61.54
C ASP A 178 -12.43 5.15 61.11
N ALA A 179 -12.12 5.16 59.80
CA ALA A 179 -10.76 4.98 59.29
C ALA A 179 -10.65 5.45 57.83
N GLU A 180 -10.03 6.60 57.58
CA GLU A 180 -9.45 6.91 56.27
C GLU A 180 -8.39 5.84 55.95
N PRO A 181 -8.50 5.07 54.85
CA PRO A 181 -7.43 4.17 54.48
C PRO A 181 -6.35 4.99 53.78
N ALA A 182 -5.23 5.21 54.48
CA ALA A 182 -4.01 5.70 53.87
C ALA A 182 -3.61 4.74 52.74
N LEU A 183 -3.78 5.17 51.48
CA LEU A 183 -3.23 4.49 50.30
C LEU A 183 -1.77 4.10 50.57
N SER A 184 -1.48 2.80 50.52
CA SER A 184 -0.14 2.24 50.76
C SER A 184 0.91 2.98 49.91
N GLN A 185 2.11 3.19 50.46
CA GLN A 185 3.21 3.84 49.71
C GLN A 185 3.50 3.10 48.38
N ALA A 186 3.23 1.80 48.31
CA ALA A 186 3.34 1.01 47.10
C ALA A 186 2.31 1.41 46.03
N ASP A 187 1.06 1.67 46.42
CA ASP A 187 -0.01 2.10 45.51
C ASP A 187 0.24 3.52 44.98
N ARG A 188 0.76 4.41 45.84
CA ARG A 188 1.18 5.76 45.42
C ARG A 188 2.32 5.70 44.39
N ARG A 189 3.35 4.89 44.65
CA ARG A 189 4.46 4.68 43.70
C ARG A 189 4.01 4.05 42.38
N ARG A 190 3.06 3.10 42.41
CA ARG A 190 2.46 2.49 41.21
C ARG A 190 1.64 3.51 40.41
N ALA A 191 0.86 4.35 41.09
CA ALA A 191 0.08 5.42 40.46
C ALA A 191 0.97 6.51 39.84
N GLU A 192 2.02 6.94 40.53
CA GLU A 192 3.02 7.90 40.03
C GLU A 192 3.79 7.32 38.83
N THR A 193 4.22 6.07 38.93
CA THR A 193 4.94 5.36 37.86
C THR A 193 4.08 5.17 36.62
N GLY A 194 2.81 4.75 36.79
CA GLY A 194 1.87 4.61 35.68
C GLY A 194 1.49 5.96 35.05
N SER A 195 1.41 7.03 35.85
CA SER A 195 1.16 8.39 35.36
C SER A 195 2.33 8.94 34.53
N ALA A 196 3.57 8.67 34.95
CA ALA A 196 4.77 9.05 34.21
C ALA A 196 4.84 8.35 32.83
N ILE A 197 4.63 7.02 32.81
CA ILE A 197 4.63 6.22 31.58
C ILE A 197 3.52 6.68 30.63
N ARG A 198 2.31 6.93 31.16
CA ARG A 198 1.19 7.46 30.35
C ARG A 198 1.53 8.79 29.69
N THR A 199 2.17 9.70 30.43
CA THR A 199 2.51 11.05 29.94
C THR A 199 3.56 11.00 28.84
N GLN A 200 4.55 10.12 28.98
CA GLN A 200 5.62 9.95 28.00
C GLN A 200 5.14 9.29 26.71
N ILE A 201 4.35 8.21 26.81
CA ILE A 201 3.74 7.56 25.64
C ILE A 201 2.78 8.53 24.93
N ALA A 202 2.03 9.33 25.69
CA ALA A 202 1.16 10.36 25.14
C ALA A 202 1.96 11.43 24.36
N ALA A 203 3.13 11.84 24.87
CA ALA A 203 4.01 12.80 24.20
C ALA A 203 4.61 12.25 22.91
N GLU A 204 5.13 11.01 22.93
CA GLU A 204 5.79 10.36 21.78
C GLU A 204 4.82 10.16 20.62
N TYR A 205 3.62 9.67 20.90
CA TYR A 205 2.61 9.38 19.88
C TYR A 205 1.66 10.55 19.58
N LYS A 206 1.91 11.74 20.14
CA LYS A 206 1.04 12.93 20.04
C LYS A 206 -0.42 12.62 20.38
N LEU A 207 -0.63 11.74 21.36
CA LEU A 207 -1.94 11.35 21.83
C LEU A 207 -2.31 12.15 23.08
N PRO A 208 -3.59 12.54 23.25
CA PRO A 208 -4.04 13.06 24.53
C PRO A 208 -3.91 11.96 25.61
N ALA A 209 -3.40 12.31 26.79
CA ALA A 209 -3.16 11.36 27.89
C ALA A 209 -4.42 10.58 28.32
N SER A 210 -5.62 11.07 28.00
CA SER A 210 -6.89 10.38 28.22
C SER A 210 -7.11 9.15 27.34
N LYS A 211 -6.35 9.00 26.25
CA LYS A 211 -6.46 7.87 25.31
C LYS A 211 -5.36 6.82 25.49
N VAL A 212 -4.51 6.98 26.49
CA VAL A 212 -3.46 6.03 26.87
C VAL A 212 -3.83 5.43 28.23
N LEU A 213 -4.13 4.13 28.25
CA LEU A 213 -4.49 3.41 29.47
C LEU A 213 -3.33 2.51 29.88
N VAL A 214 -2.84 2.65 31.11
CA VAL A 214 -1.78 1.82 31.68
C VAL A 214 -2.41 0.94 32.75
N VAL A 215 -2.35 -0.38 32.57
CA VAL A 215 -2.94 -1.37 33.48
C VAL A 215 -1.83 -2.22 34.09
N TRP A 216 -1.90 -2.42 35.41
CA TRP A 216 -1.02 -3.34 36.12
C TRP A 216 -1.67 -4.71 36.16
N ARG A 217 -0.91 -5.76 35.85
CA ARG A 217 -1.34 -7.13 36.16
C ARG A 217 -0.52 -7.62 37.35
N ASP A 218 -1.18 -7.86 38.47
CA ASP A 218 -0.57 -8.58 39.59
C ASP A 218 -0.37 -10.06 39.20
N SER A 219 0.73 -10.63 39.67
CA SER A 219 1.19 -12.01 39.42
C SER A 219 0.30 -13.04 40.10
#